data_AF-A0A9D4TIQ1-F1
#
_entry.id   AF-A0A9D4TIQ1-F1
#
_cell.length_a   1.000
_cell.length_b   1.000
_cell.length_c   1.000
_cell.angle_alpha   90.00
_cell.angle_beta   90.00
_cell.angle_gamma   90.00
#
_symmetry.space_group_name_H-M   'P 1'
#
loop_
_entity.id
_entity.type
_entity.pdbx_description
1 polymer ?
#
loop_
_entity_poly.entity_id
_entity_poly.type
_entity_poly.pdbx_seq_one_letter_code
_entity_poly.pdbx_strand_id
1 'polypeptide(L)'
;MPPKAKKLVRKKAKPDYQTTEADLQAFGGVKVGQLVRNALGCTGSVLGVKSAPAGGPSHLWVRYDSGLEAPIDAESLQPCDPVDQLRREIKERQQEERVLDGQWANYNAEQQRKEEEAQRAAARRRQKAAAAAAAAAAEQAGAEGQQRGRSREVKAVSTAASLAGRSKQAAAA
;
A
#
# COMPACT_ATOMS: atom_id res chain seq x y z
N MET A 1 -10.44 8.97 -12.59
CA MET A 1 -10.73 7.91 -11.61
C MET A 1 -12.21 7.54 -11.71
N PRO A 2 -12.60 6.30 -11.98
CA PRO A 2 -14.00 5.93 -11.82
C PRO A 2 -14.26 5.60 -10.33
N PRO A 3 -15.24 6.24 -9.66
CA PRO A 3 -15.64 5.85 -8.32
C PRO A 3 -16.36 4.50 -8.39
N LYS A 4 -15.76 3.46 -7.80
CA LYS A 4 -16.42 2.16 -7.65
C LYS A 4 -17.58 2.31 -6.65
N ALA A 5 -18.80 2.09 -7.12
CA ALA A 5 -20.00 2.07 -6.29
C ALA A 5 -19.84 1.04 -5.16
N LYS A 6 -19.78 1.51 -3.92
CA LYS A 6 -19.74 0.67 -2.73
C LYS A 6 -21.13 0.06 -2.55
N LYS A 7 -21.31 -1.23 -2.87
CA LYS A 7 -22.48 -2.00 -2.45
C LYS A 7 -22.59 -1.90 -0.92
N LEU A 8 -23.65 -1.26 -0.44
CA LEU A 8 -24.03 -1.24 0.97
C LEU A 8 -24.44 -2.65 1.39
N VAL A 9 -23.47 -3.43 1.84
CA VAL A 9 -23.73 -4.68 2.57
C VAL A 9 -24.42 -4.28 3.87
N ARG A 10 -25.71 -4.59 4.01
CA ARG A 10 -26.45 -4.48 5.27
C ARG A 10 -25.74 -5.39 6.28
N LYS A 11 -24.90 -4.80 7.14
CA LYS A 11 -24.36 -5.47 8.31
C LYS A 11 -25.56 -5.88 9.16
N LYS A 12 -25.71 -7.20 9.40
CA LYS A 12 -26.65 -7.68 10.41
C LYS A 12 -26.35 -6.90 11.69
N ALA A 13 -27.36 -6.25 12.28
CA ALA A 13 -27.19 -5.50 13.51
C ALA A 13 -26.53 -6.43 14.53
N LYS A 14 -25.34 -6.06 15.01
CA LYS A 14 -24.71 -6.79 16.10
C LYS A 14 -25.71 -6.76 17.28
N PRO A 15 -25.86 -7.86 18.03
CA PRO A 15 -26.67 -7.82 19.23
C PRO A 15 -26.15 -6.71 20.12
N ASP A 16 -27.02 -5.82 20.57
CA ASP A 16 -26.67 -4.77 21.51
C ASP A 16 -26.56 -5.43 22.89
N TYR A 17 -25.33 -5.61 23.36
CA TYR A 17 -25.06 -6.18 24.67
C TYR A 17 -25.01 -5.06 25.69
N GLN A 18 -25.73 -5.24 26.80
CA GLN A 18 -25.56 -4.40 27.98
C GLN A 18 -24.24 -4.78 28.65
N THR A 19 -23.34 -3.82 28.76
CA THR A 19 -21.99 -3.99 29.32
C THR A 19 -21.79 -3.17 30.58
N THR A 20 -22.86 -2.68 31.20
CA THR A 20 -22.74 -1.89 32.42
C THR A 20 -22.31 -2.80 33.58
N GLU A 21 -21.50 -2.27 34.49
CA GLU A 21 -20.99 -3.04 35.63
C GLU A 21 -22.11 -3.52 36.55
N ALA A 22 -23.19 -2.73 36.70
CA ALA A 22 -24.36 -3.08 37.47
C ALA A 22 -25.09 -4.33 36.91
N ASP A 23 -25.25 -4.42 35.59
CA ASP A 23 -25.92 -5.56 34.96
C ASP A 23 -25.08 -6.84 35.07
N LEU A 24 -23.75 -6.70 35.01
CA LEU A 24 -22.81 -7.82 35.11
C LEU A 24 -22.62 -8.32 36.54
N GLN A 25 -22.83 -7.44 37.53
CA GLN A 25 -22.69 -7.78 38.94
C GLN A 25 -23.68 -8.85 39.39
N ALA A 26 -24.88 -8.88 38.78
CA ALA A 26 -25.88 -9.92 38.98
C ALA A 26 -25.42 -11.34 38.57
N PHE A 27 -24.35 -11.44 37.76
CA PHE A 27 -23.81 -12.69 37.23
C PHE A 27 -22.46 -13.06 37.88
N GLY A 28 -22.26 -12.67 39.14
CA GLY A 28 -21.05 -13.03 39.90
C GLY A 28 -19.90 -12.03 39.75
N GLY A 29 -20.18 -10.76 39.45
CA GLY A 29 -19.14 -9.71 39.38
C GLY A 29 -18.17 -9.85 38.22
N VAL A 30 -18.61 -10.49 37.13
CA VAL A 30 -17.79 -10.79 35.96
C VAL A 30 -17.59 -9.55 35.11
N LYS A 31 -16.43 -9.39 34.48
CA LYS A 31 -16.13 -8.24 33.60
C LYS A 31 -16.25 -8.62 32.12
N VAL A 32 -16.58 -7.64 31.28
CA VAL A 32 -16.52 -7.83 29.82
C VAL A 32 -15.10 -8.21 29.41
N GLY A 33 -14.99 -9.21 28.54
CA GLY A 33 -13.72 -9.77 28.07
C GLY A 33 -13.08 -10.79 29.01
N GLN A 34 -13.55 -10.91 30.25
CA GLN A 34 -13.07 -11.90 31.20
C GLN A 34 -13.31 -13.32 30.68
N LEU A 35 -12.36 -14.21 30.95
CA LEU A 35 -12.44 -15.60 30.58
C LEU A 35 -13.23 -16.38 31.64
N VAL A 36 -14.25 -17.09 31.20
CA VAL A 36 -15.12 -17.89 32.05
C VAL A 36 -15.19 -19.32 31.52
N ARG A 37 -15.40 -20.27 32.43
CA ARG A 37 -15.56 -21.69 32.13
C ARG A 37 -16.97 -22.13 32.50
N ASN A 38 -17.60 -22.86 31.58
CA ASN A 38 -18.89 -23.53 31.81
C ASN A 38 -18.66 -24.86 32.56
N ALA A 39 -19.68 -25.40 33.21
CA ALA A 39 -19.70 -26.74 33.82
C ALA A 39 -19.21 -27.86 32.88
N LEU A 40 -19.38 -27.69 31.56
CA LEU A 40 -18.87 -28.63 30.55
C LEU A 40 -17.36 -28.47 30.26
N GLY A 41 -16.66 -27.58 30.95
CA GLY A 41 -15.23 -27.31 30.78
C GLY A 41 -14.88 -26.35 29.63
N CYS A 42 -15.87 -25.95 28.81
CA CYS A 42 -15.68 -25.01 27.71
C CYS A 42 -15.33 -23.61 28.21
N THR A 43 -14.34 -22.99 27.58
CA THR A 43 -13.88 -21.62 27.87
C THR A 43 -14.44 -20.62 26.88
N GLY A 44 -14.82 -19.45 27.39
CA GLY A 44 -15.29 -18.35 26.55
C GLY A 44 -15.06 -16.98 27.17
N SER A 45 -15.06 -15.96 26.32
CA SER A 45 -14.92 -14.56 26.71
C SER A 45 -16.27 -13.88 26.87
N VAL A 46 -16.50 -13.22 27.99
CA VAL A 46 -17.76 -12.54 28.29
C VAL A 46 -17.98 -11.38 27.33
N LEU A 47 -19.12 -11.36 26.65
CA LEU A 47 -19.52 -10.27 25.75
C LEU A 47 -20.34 -9.22 26.50
N GLY A 48 -21.29 -9.67 27.32
CA GLY A 48 -22.20 -8.81 28.06
C GLY A 48 -23.54 -9.50 28.32
N VAL A 49 -24.49 -8.74 28.84
CA VAL A 49 -25.84 -9.23 29.16
C VAL A 49 -26.77 -8.86 28.01
N LYS A 50 -27.67 -9.76 27.63
CA LYS A 50 -28.72 -9.46 26.67
C LYS A 50 -30.07 -9.76 27.30
N SER A 51 -30.88 -8.71 27.45
CA SER A 51 -32.26 -8.84 27.89
C SER A 51 -33.10 -9.51 26.79
N ALA A 52 -33.99 -10.42 27.18
CA ALA A 52 -34.93 -11.01 26.24
C ALA A 52 -35.93 -9.94 25.75
N PRO A 53 -36.38 -9.99 24.48
CA PRO A 53 -37.22 -8.96 23.86
C PRO A 53 -38.63 -8.81 24.46
N ALA A 54 -39.01 -9.65 25.43
CA ALA A 54 -40.33 -9.66 26.07
C ALA A 54 -40.27 -9.57 27.62
N GLY A 55 -39.23 -8.95 28.18
CA GLY A 55 -39.06 -8.88 29.64
C GLY A 55 -38.73 -10.23 30.29
N GLY A 56 -38.29 -11.20 29.48
CA GLY A 56 -37.77 -12.47 29.98
C GLY A 56 -36.42 -12.30 30.69
N PRO A 57 -35.93 -13.37 31.33
CA PRO A 57 -34.70 -13.31 32.11
C PRO A 57 -33.53 -12.80 31.25
N SER A 58 -32.75 -11.90 31.82
CA SER A 58 -31.49 -11.46 31.24
C SER A 58 -30.51 -12.63 31.24
N HIS A 59 -29.86 -12.89 30.12
CA HIS A 59 -28.84 -13.93 30.01
C HIS A 59 -27.47 -13.31 29.78
N LEU A 60 -26.44 -13.88 30.41
CA LEU A 60 -25.06 -13.54 30.13
C LEU A 60 -24.63 -14.21 28.82
N TRP A 61 -24.08 -13.45 27.89
CA TRP A 61 -23.60 -13.95 26.61
C TRP A 61 -22.07 -14.03 26.60
N VAL A 62 -21.58 -15.15 26.07
CA VAL A 62 -20.16 -15.47 26.03
C VAL A 62 -19.81 -15.90 24.60
N ARG A 63 -18.63 -15.51 24.13
CA ARG A 63 -18.05 -16.01 22.89
C ARG A 63 -17.04 -17.11 23.22
N TYR A 64 -17.32 -18.33 22.78
CA TYR A 64 -16.42 -19.47 22.95
C TYR A 64 -15.24 -19.42 21.99
N ASP A 65 -14.20 -20.21 22.27
CA ASP A 65 -13.01 -20.32 21.42
C ASP A 65 -13.32 -20.80 19.98
N SER A 66 -14.44 -21.48 19.78
CA SER A 66 -14.94 -21.87 18.45
C SER A 66 -15.50 -20.69 17.62
N GLY A 67 -15.63 -19.51 18.22
CA GLY A 67 -16.27 -18.34 17.62
C GLY A 67 -17.80 -18.33 17.74
N LEU A 68 -18.39 -19.33 18.39
CA LEU A 68 -19.83 -19.35 18.68
C LEU A 68 -20.16 -18.43 19.87
N GLU A 69 -21.23 -17.67 19.72
CA GLU A 69 -21.80 -16.83 20.77
C GLU A 69 -23.04 -17.50 21.31
N ALA A 70 -23.06 -17.79 22.61
CA ALA A 70 -24.21 -18.41 23.26
C ALA A 70 -24.44 -17.82 24.65
N PRO A 71 -25.68 -17.89 25.15
CA PRO A 71 -25.95 -17.61 26.54
C PRO A 71 -25.29 -18.67 27.44
N ILE A 72 -24.89 -18.25 28.63
CA ILE A 72 -24.40 -19.13 29.70
C ILE A 72 -25.27 -18.95 30.94
N ASP A 73 -25.49 -20.03 31.66
CA ASP A 73 -26.20 -19.99 32.93
C ASP A 73 -25.25 -19.54 34.04
N ALA A 74 -25.67 -18.52 34.79
CA ALA A 74 -24.88 -17.89 35.85
C ALA A 74 -24.41 -18.89 36.92
N GLU A 75 -25.23 -19.90 37.22
CA GLU A 75 -24.96 -20.91 38.24
C GLU A 75 -23.81 -21.86 37.83
N SER A 76 -23.61 -22.05 36.53
CA SER A 76 -22.58 -22.92 35.96
C SER A 76 -21.25 -22.21 35.70
N LEU A 77 -21.20 -20.90 35.98
CA LEU A 77 -20.10 -20.04 35.62
C LEU A 77 -18.98 -20.15 36.65
N GLN A 78 -17.81 -20.59 36.20
CA GLN A 78 -16.59 -20.53 37.00
C GLN A 78 -15.62 -19.54 36.36
N PRO A 79 -15.14 -18.52 37.11
CA PRO A 79 -14.09 -17.65 36.60
C PRO A 79 -12.84 -18.50 36.34
N CYS A 80 -12.22 -18.28 35.18
CA CYS A 80 -10.94 -18.93 34.89
C CYS A 80 -9.83 -18.36 35.78
N ASP A 81 -8.80 -19.17 35.99
CA ASP A 81 -7.59 -18.78 36.71
C ASP A 81 -6.91 -17.60 35.98
N PRO A 82 -6.42 -16.56 36.69
CA PRO A 82 -5.67 -15.45 36.09
C PRO A 82 -4.57 -15.88 35.11
N VAL A 83 -3.94 -17.03 35.33
CA VAL A 83 -2.90 -17.57 34.43
C VAL A 83 -3.46 -17.89 33.03
N ASP A 84 -4.66 -18.46 32.96
CA ASP A 84 -5.28 -18.81 31.67
C ASP A 84 -5.75 -17.56 30.93
N GLN A 85 -6.22 -16.56 31.67
CA GLN A 85 -6.53 -15.25 31.10
C GLN A 85 -5.28 -14.60 30.50
N LEU A 86 -4.16 -14.62 31.23
CA LEU A 86 -2.89 -14.09 30.74
C LEU A 86 -2.39 -14.84 29.48
N ARG A 87 -2.51 -16.17 29.45
CA ARG A 87 -2.15 -16.97 28.26
C ARG A 87 -2.94 -16.56 27.02
N ARG A 88 -4.23 -16.25 27.18
CA ARG A 88 -5.06 -15.77 26.08
C ARG A 88 -4.61 -14.38 25.62
N GLU A 89 -4.38 -13.46 26.54
CA GLU A 89 -3.92 -12.10 26.21
C GLU A 89 -2.57 -12.11 25.48
N ILE A 90 -1.64 -12.98 25.90
CA ILE A 90 -0.35 -13.16 25.21
C ILE A 90 -0.58 -13.65 23.77
N LYS A 91 -1.47 -14.63 23.55
CA LYS A 91 -1.78 -15.13 22.20
C LYS A 91 -2.41 -14.06 21.32
N GLU A 92 -3.37 -13.28 21.86
CA GLU A 92 -4.01 -12.19 21.13
C GLU A 92 -2.98 -11.13 20.74
N ARG A 93 -2.11 -10.72 21.67
CA ARG A 93 -1.02 -9.77 21.37
C ARG A 93 -0.07 -10.29 20.30
N GLN A 94 0.34 -11.56 20.37
CA GLN A 94 1.20 -12.17 19.35
C GLN A 94 0.53 -12.20 17.97
N GLN A 95 -0.78 -12.40 17.92
CA GLN A 95 -1.52 -12.40 16.66
C GLN A 95 -1.61 -10.99 16.07
N GLU A 96 -1.86 -9.98 16.91
CA GLU A 96 -1.85 -8.57 16.49
C GLU A 96 -0.48 -8.16 15.96
N GLU A 97 0.59 -8.56 16.65
CA GLU A 97 1.98 -8.31 16.22
C GLU A 97 2.26 -8.92 14.84
N ARG A 98 1.86 -10.18 14.61
CA ARG A 98 1.99 -10.83 13.30
C ARG A 98 1.22 -10.12 12.19
N VAL A 99 0.04 -9.57 12.50
CA VAL A 99 -0.76 -8.80 11.53
C VAL A 99 -0.05 -7.50 11.18
N LEU A 100 0.47 -6.79 12.19
CA LEU A 100 1.23 -5.55 12.01
C LEU A 100 2.51 -5.79 11.20
N ASP A 101 3.27 -6.82 11.53
CA ASP A 101 4.47 -7.22 10.78
C ASP A 101 4.14 -7.53 9.32
N GLY A 102 3.04 -8.25 9.07
CA GLY A 102 2.56 -8.52 7.72
C GLY A 102 2.19 -7.24 6.96
N GLN A 103 1.53 -6.29 7.62
CA GLN A 103 1.19 -4.98 7.04
C GLN A 103 2.45 -4.18 6.72
N TRP A 104 3.43 -4.17 7.62
CA TRP A 104 4.70 -3.48 7.44
C TRP A 104 5.51 -4.07 6.28
N ALA A 105 5.59 -5.40 6.19
CA ALA A 105 6.25 -6.09 5.08
C ALA A 105 5.59 -5.74 3.73
N ASN A 106 4.25 -5.73 3.67
CA ASN A 106 3.52 -5.36 2.46
C ASN A 106 3.77 -3.89 2.07
N TYR A 107 3.77 -2.98 3.04
CA TYR A 107 4.07 -1.57 2.80
C TYR A 107 5.48 -1.37 2.24
N ASN A 108 6.48 -2.03 2.83
CA ASN A 108 7.87 -1.95 2.35
C ASN A 108 8.02 -2.52 0.94
N ALA A 109 7.36 -3.64 0.64
CA ALA A 109 7.37 -4.21 -0.69
C ALA A 109 6.74 -3.27 -1.73
N GLU A 110 5.67 -2.55 -1.38
CA GLU A 110 5.07 -1.53 -2.26
C GLU A 110 6.00 -0.33 -2.47
N GLN A 111 6.72 0.11 -1.43
CA GLN A 111 7.68 1.20 -1.57
C GLN A 111 8.84 0.82 -2.49
N GLN A 112 9.40 -0.38 -2.32
CA GLN A 112 10.46 -0.89 -3.20
C GLN A 112 9.99 -0.95 -4.66
N ARG A 113 8.77 -1.42 -4.93
CA ARG A 113 8.21 -1.43 -6.29
C ARG A 113 8.11 -0.02 -6.88
N LYS A 114 7.65 0.97 -6.10
CA LYS A 114 7.56 2.36 -6.55
C LYS A 114 8.95 2.96 -6.83
N GLU A 115 9.92 2.67 -5.98
CA GLU A 115 11.31 3.12 -6.18
C GLU A 115 11.94 2.49 -7.42
N GLU A 116 11.76 1.18 -7.63
CA GLU A 116 12.23 0.50 -8.84
C GLU A 116 11.58 1.05 -10.10
N GLU A 117 10.26 1.30 -10.09
CA GLU A 117 9.56 1.93 -11.21
C GLU A 117 10.06 3.36 -11.47
N ALA A 118 10.30 4.14 -10.41
CA ALA A 118 10.86 5.49 -10.51
C ALA A 118 12.29 5.46 -11.08
N GLN A 119 13.12 4.52 -10.65
CA GLN A 119 14.48 4.33 -11.17
C GLN A 119 14.46 3.91 -12.64
N ARG A 120 13.59 2.96 -13.01
CA ARG A 120 13.40 2.55 -14.41
C ARG A 120 12.91 3.70 -15.28
N ALA A 121 11.98 4.51 -14.78
CA ALA A 121 11.49 5.69 -15.48
C ALA A 121 12.59 6.77 -15.64
N ALA A 122 13.39 7.00 -14.60
CA ALA A 122 14.53 7.92 -14.65
C ALA A 122 15.60 7.44 -15.63
N ALA A 123 15.93 6.15 -15.63
CA ALA A 123 16.88 5.55 -16.58
C ALA A 123 16.39 5.70 -18.03
N ARG A 124 15.10 5.41 -18.29
CA ARG A 124 14.49 5.62 -19.61
C ARG A 124 14.52 7.08 -20.05
N ARG A 125 14.25 8.02 -19.14
CA ARG A 125 14.35 9.47 -19.42
C ARG A 125 15.78 9.87 -19.79
N ARG A 126 16.79 9.39 -19.05
CA ARG A 126 18.21 9.65 -19.35
C ARG A 126 18.62 9.08 -20.70
N GLN A 127 18.23 7.84 -21.02
CA GLN A 127 18.51 7.24 -22.32
C GLN A 127 17.87 8.01 -23.46
N LYS A 128 16.60 8.44 -23.31
CA LYS A 128 15.90 9.25 -24.32
C LYS A 128 16.56 10.61 -24.52
N ALA A 129 16.98 11.27 -23.43
CA ALA A 129 17.71 12.54 -23.50
C ALA A 129 19.08 12.40 -24.18
N ALA A 130 19.83 11.34 -23.85
CA ALA A 130 21.11 11.05 -24.50
C ALA A 130 20.96 10.76 -26.00
N ALA A 131 19.94 9.99 -26.39
CA ALA A 131 19.64 9.71 -27.79
C ALA A 131 19.22 10.99 -28.56
N ALA A 132 18.42 11.86 -27.95
CA ALA A 132 18.05 13.14 -28.54
C ALA A 132 19.25 14.09 -28.73
N ALA A 133 20.16 14.13 -27.75
CA ALA A 133 21.40 14.91 -27.85
C ALA A 133 22.34 14.38 -28.95
N ALA A 134 22.48 13.06 -29.07
CA ALA A 134 23.26 12.43 -30.13
C ALA A 134 22.66 12.70 -31.53
N ALA A 135 21.32 12.65 -31.66
CA ALA A 135 20.64 12.99 -32.91
C ALA A 135 20.84 14.47 -33.30
N ALA A 136 20.72 15.39 -32.34
CA ALA A 136 20.95 16.82 -32.58
C ALA A 136 22.41 17.12 -32.97
N ALA A 137 23.39 16.45 -32.33
CA ALA A 137 24.81 16.59 -32.68
C ALA A 137 25.12 16.05 -34.08
N ALA A 138 24.48 14.95 -34.51
CA ALA A 138 24.61 14.40 -35.86
C ALA A 138 24.04 15.35 -36.93
N GLU A 139 22.93 16.04 -36.63
CA GLU A 139 22.33 17.03 -37.53
C GLU A 139 23.23 18.26 -37.73
N GLN A 140 23.86 18.74 -36.65
CA GLN A 140 24.81 19.85 -36.71
C GLN A 140 26.10 19.49 -37.47
N ALA A 141 26.62 18.28 -37.28
CA ALA A 141 27.78 17.79 -38.03
C ALA A 141 27.48 17.62 -39.54
N GLY A 142 26.25 17.23 -39.90
CA GLY A 142 25.79 17.18 -41.29
C GLY A 142 25.69 18.56 -41.95
N ALA A 143 25.22 19.58 -41.21
CA ALA A 143 25.11 20.95 -41.69
C ALA A 143 26.47 21.62 -41.94
N GLU A 144 27.46 21.41 -41.07
CA GLU A 144 28.83 21.92 -41.27
C GLU A 144 29.56 21.25 -42.45
N GLY A 145 29.31 19.95 -42.67
CA GLY A 145 29.86 19.22 -43.83
C GLY A 145 29.37 19.80 -45.16
N GLN A 146 28.10 20.21 -45.23
CA GLN A 146 27.50 20.77 -46.46
C GLN A 146 27.95 22.21 -46.73
N GLN A 147 28.23 23.01 -45.70
CA GLN A 147 28.83 24.34 -45.83
C GLN A 147 30.30 24.29 -46.28
N ARG A 148 31.09 23.31 -45.78
CA ARG A 148 32.49 23.11 -46.21
C ARG A 148 32.60 22.63 -47.66
N GLY A 149 31.66 21.80 -48.13
CA GLY A 149 31.57 21.39 -49.54
C GLY A 149 31.35 22.58 -50.48
N ARG A 150 30.36 23.42 -50.19
CA ARG A 150 30.05 24.63 -50.99
C ARG A 150 31.19 25.65 -50.98
N SER A 151 31.89 25.81 -49.87
CA SER A 151 33.00 26.76 -49.75
C SER A 151 34.25 26.34 -50.55
N ARG A 152 34.42 25.03 -50.82
CA ARG A 152 35.51 24.53 -51.67
C ARG A 152 35.24 24.73 -53.17
N GLU A 153 34.00 24.60 -53.62
CA GLU A 153 33.64 24.87 -55.02
C GLU A 153 33.81 26.34 -55.39
N VAL A 154 33.43 27.28 -54.52
CA VAL A 154 33.57 28.73 -54.81
C VAL A 154 35.05 29.15 -54.86
N LYS A 155 35.92 28.55 -54.05
CA LYS A 155 37.37 28.83 -54.09
C LYS A 155 38.06 28.27 -55.35
N ALA A 156 37.62 27.11 -55.85
CA ALA A 156 38.14 26.55 -57.10
C ALA A 156 37.79 27.42 -58.32
N VAL A 157 36.56 27.95 -58.38
CA VAL A 157 36.11 28.85 -59.47
C VAL A 157 36.80 30.23 -59.39
N SER A 158 36.98 30.78 -58.19
CA SER A 158 37.66 32.07 -58.00
C SER A 158 39.15 32.02 -58.36
N THR A 159 39.84 30.91 -58.10
CA THR A 159 41.26 30.75 -58.44
C THR A 159 41.46 30.56 -59.96
N ALA A 160 40.53 29.89 -60.65
CA ALA A 160 40.56 29.74 -62.10
C ALA A 160 40.33 31.08 -62.84
N ALA A 161 39.45 31.95 -62.32
CA ALA A 161 39.23 33.28 -62.89
C ALA A 161 40.43 34.24 -62.70
N SER A 162 41.18 34.10 -61.60
CA SER A 162 42.37 34.92 -61.32
C SER A 162 43.56 34.61 -62.24
N LEU A 163 43.75 33.34 -62.65
CA LEU A 163 44.81 32.98 -63.59
C LEU A 163 44.51 33.42 -65.04
N ALA A 164 43.24 33.53 -65.44
CA ALA A 164 42.87 34.01 -66.77
C ALA A 164 43.02 35.54 -66.95
N GLY A 165 43.02 36.32 -65.85
CA GLY A 165 43.17 37.78 -65.89
C GLY A 165 44.61 38.27 -66.01
N ARG A 166 45.61 37.45 -65.66
CA ARG A 166 47.04 37.85 -65.68
C ARG A 166 47.75 37.63 -67.02
N SER A 167 47.16 36.90 -67.96
CA SER A 167 47.76 36.67 -69.29
C SER A 167 47.52 37.80 -70.31
N LYS A 168 46.71 38.82 -69.98
CA LYS A 168 46.44 39.97 -70.88
C LYS A 168 47.27 41.23 -70.60
N GLN A 169 48.11 41.25 -69.56
CA GLN A 169 48.96 42.42 -69.23
C GLN A 169 50.45 42.27 -69.58
N ALA A 170 50.88 41.13 -70.13
CA ALA A 170 52.28 40.88 -70.48
C ALA A 170 52.63 41.09 -71.97
N ALA A 171 51.74 41.70 -72.77
CA ALA A 171 51.94 41.91 -74.21
C ALA A 171 51.93 43.38 -74.65
N ALA A 172 52.16 44.32 -73.72
CA ALA A 172 52.18 45.76 -74.01
C ALA A 172 53.29 46.51 -73.25
N ALA A 173 54.47 45.91 -73.15
CA ALA A 173 55.70 46.58 -72.73
C ALA A 173 56.77 46.34 -73.80
#